data_AF-A0A914YD13-F1
#
_entry.id   AF-A0A914YD13-F1
#
_cell.length_a   1.000
_cell.length_b   1.000
_cell.length_c   1.000
_cell.angle_alpha   90.00
_cell.angle_beta   90.00
_cell.angle_gamma   90.00
#
_symmetry.space_group_name_H-M   'P 1'
#
loop_
_entity.id
_entity.type
_entity.pdbx_description
1 polymer ?
#
loop_
_entity_poly.entity_id
_entity_poly.type
_entity_poly.pdbx_seq_one_letter_code
_entity_poly.pdbx_strand_id
1 'polypeptide(L)'
;MGKPNSKLKNETVKTLAKQTYFTEKEIRQWYKGFVRDCPNGMLTEAGFQKIYKQFFPQGDPSDFASFVFKVFDENKVCFWRIC
;
A
#
# COMPACT_ATOMS: atom_id res chain seq x y z
N MET A 1 -21.92 12.47 -1.19
CA MET A 1 -20.82 13.18 -0.48
C MET A 1 -19.54 12.36 -0.63
N GLY A 2 -18.72 12.63 -1.67
CA GLY A 2 -17.45 11.94 -1.90
C GLY A 2 -16.30 12.72 -1.27
N LYS A 3 -15.53 12.09 -0.37
CA LYS A 3 -14.36 12.71 0.28
C LYS A 3 -13.33 13.12 -0.77
N PRO A 4 -12.64 14.27 -0.60
CA PRO A 4 -11.67 14.75 -1.57
C PRO A 4 -10.57 13.70 -1.71
N ASN A 5 -10.36 13.29 -2.96
CA ASN A 5 -9.27 12.42 -3.38
C ASN A 5 -7.96 13.05 -2.86
N SER A 6 -7.35 12.45 -1.83
CA SER A 6 -6.19 12.99 -1.11
C SER A 6 -4.96 12.97 -2.02
N LYS A 7 -4.87 13.90 -2.98
CA LYS A 7 -3.71 14.03 -3.88
C LYS A 7 -2.42 13.94 -3.05
N LEU A 8 -1.58 12.95 -3.38
CA LEU A 8 -0.29 12.74 -2.71
C LEU A 8 0.54 14.04 -2.81
N LYS A 9 0.82 14.65 -1.66
CA LYS A 9 1.55 15.93 -1.60
C LYS A 9 2.99 15.71 -2.10
N ASN A 10 3.52 16.73 -2.79
CA ASN A 10 4.87 16.68 -3.36
C ASN A 10 5.95 16.48 -2.28
N GLU A 11 5.73 17.02 -1.08
CA GLU A 11 6.62 16.86 0.06
C GLU A 11 6.68 15.40 0.51
N THR A 12 5.53 14.73 0.62
CA THR A 12 5.47 13.29 0.95
C THR A 12 6.21 12.45 -0.08
N VAL A 13 6.07 12.75 -1.38
CA VAL A 13 6.81 12.05 -2.44
C VAL A 13 8.31 12.19 -2.28
N LYS A 14 8.79 13.41 -1.98
CA LYS A 14 10.22 13.67 -1.76
C LYS A 14 10.76 12.97 -0.53
N THR A 15 9.98 12.97 0.56
CA THR A 15 10.35 12.28 1.80
C THR A 15 10.42 10.77 1.57
N LEU A 16 9.40 10.18 0.91
CA LEU A 16 9.39 8.76 0.57
C LEU A 16 10.55 8.38 -0.37
N ALA A 17 10.88 9.22 -1.36
CA ALA A 17 12.01 8.98 -2.26
C ALA A 17 13.38 9.07 -1.55
N LYS A 18 13.46 9.79 -0.43
CA LYS A 18 14.67 9.84 0.41
C LYS A 18 14.77 8.68 1.38
N GLN A 19 13.64 8.19 1.89
CA GLN A 19 13.57 7.12 2.87
C GLN A 19 13.54 5.73 2.25
N THR A 20 13.31 5.64 0.93
CA THR A 20 13.23 4.39 0.19
C THR A 20 14.16 4.45 -1.03
N TYR A 21 14.41 3.30 -1.65
CA TYR A 21 15.21 3.22 -2.88
C TYR A 21 14.38 3.47 -4.15
N PHE A 22 13.19 4.09 -4.03
CA PHE A 22 12.28 4.34 -5.16
C PHE A 22 12.39 5.79 -5.65
N THR A 23 12.21 5.96 -6.96
CA THR A 23 12.11 7.28 -7.61
C THR A 23 10.75 7.93 -7.35
N GLU A 24 10.69 9.26 -7.44
CA GLU A 24 9.41 9.99 -7.34
C GLU A 24 8.35 9.51 -8.34
N LYS A 25 8.79 9.04 -9.53
CA LYS A 25 7.89 8.49 -10.55
C LYS A 25 7.28 7.16 -10.11
N GLU A 26 8.10 6.26 -9.59
CA GLU A 26 7.65 4.96 -9.06
C GLU A 26 6.68 5.17 -7.91
N ILE A 27 7.00 6.03 -6.95
CA ILE A 27 6.13 6.32 -5.80
C ILE A 27 4.75 6.82 -6.26
N ARG A 28 4.69 7.70 -7.26
CA ARG A 28 3.41 8.16 -7.84
C ARG A 28 2.66 7.05 -8.56
N GLN A 29 3.35 6.14 -9.23
CA GLN A 29 2.75 5.01 -9.93
C GLN A 29 2.16 4.01 -8.92
N TRP A 30 2.90 3.68 -7.87
CA TRP A 30 2.42 2.87 -6.74
C TRP A 30 1.20 3.50 -6.08
N TYR A 31 1.23 4.82 -5.82
CA TYR A 31 0.09 5.53 -5.26
C TYR A 31 -1.15 5.51 -6.17
N LYS A 32 -0.97 5.67 -7.49
CA LYS A 32 -2.09 5.53 -8.45
C LYS A 32 -2.68 4.12 -8.43
N GLY A 33 -1.84 3.08 -8.38
CA GLY A 33 -2.29 1.69 -8.23
C GLY A 33 -3.06 1.51 -6.93
N PHE A 34 -2.52 2.03 -5.83
CA PHE A 34 -3.16 1.98 -4.52
C PHE A 34 -4.54 2.66 -4.51
N VAL A 35 -4.68 3.87 -5.05
CA VAL A 35 -5.98 4.57 -5.11
C VAL A 35 -6.99 3.84 -5.99
N ARG A 36 -6.52 3.21 -7.08
CA ARG A 36 -7.39 2.41 -7.96
C ARG A 36 -7.88 1.15 -7.27
N ASP A 37 -6.98 0.43 -6.60
CA ASP A 37 -7.26 -0.88 -6.01
C ASP A 37 -7.89 -0.75 -4.61
N CYS A 38 -7.72 0.41 -3.96
CA CYS A 38 -8.26 0.76 -2.64
C CYS A 38 -8.89 2.18 -2.69
N PRO A 39 -10.10 2.32 -3.26
CA PRO A 39 -10.75 3.62 -3.47
C PRO A 39 -11.13 4.36 -2.18
N ASN A 40 -11.20 3.65 -1.05
CA ASN A 40 -11.40 4.21 0.29
C ASN A 40 -10.08 4.63 0.96
N GLY A 41 -8.93 4.42 0.31
CA GLY A 41 -7.60 4.67 0.84
C GLY A 41 -7.17 3.67 1.91
N MET A 42 -7.77 2.48 1.94
CA MET A 42 -7.46 1.44 2.92
C MET A 42 -7.14 0.11 2.22
N LEU A 43 -5.97 -0.45 2.50
CA LEU A 43 -5.60 -1.78 2.03
C LEU A 43 -6.02 -2.83 3.06
N THR A 44 -6.87 -3.76 2.63
CA THR A 44 -7.32 -4.92 3.43
C THR A 44 -6.32 -6.06 3.31
N GLU A 45 -6.35 -6.99 4.27
CA GLU A 45 -5.56 -8.22 4.25
C GLU A 45 -5.75 -9.00 2.93
N ALA A 46 -6.99 -9.14 2.47
CA ALA A 46 -7.30 -9.80 1.20
C ALA A 46 -6.69 -9.08 -0.02
N GLY A 47 -6.70 -7.74 -0.01
CA GLY A 47 -6.03 -6.94 -1.04
C GLY A 47 -4.51 -7.12 -1.02
N PHE A 48 -3.91 -7.13 0.17
CA PHE A 48 -2.48 -7.34 0.36
C PHE A 48 -2.03 -8.74 -0.10
N GLN A 49 -2.76 -9.79 0.27
CA GLN A 49 -2.51 -11.16 -0.20
C GLN A 49 -2.57 -11.26 -1.73
N LYS A 50 -3.52 -10.58 -2.37
CA LYS A 50 -3.64 -10.58 -3.84
C LYS A 50 -2.43 -9.93 -4.51
N ILE A 51 -1.93 -8.83 -3.96
CA ILE A 51 -0.71 -8.17 -4.43
C ILE A 51 0.49 -9.12 -4.25
N TYR A 52 0.63 -9.72 -3.06
CA TYR A 52 1.74 -10.65 -2.77
C TYR A 52 1.73 -11.88 -3.68
N LYS A 53 0.57 -12.43 -4.01
CA LYS A 53 0.42 -13.55 -4.97
C LYS A 53 0.88 -13.20 -6.38
N GLN A 54 0.81 -11.94 -6.80
CA GLN A 54 1.32 -11.52 -8.12
C GLN A 54 2.85 -11.57 -8.18
N PHE A 55 3.55 -11.38 -7.05
CA PHE A 55 5.01 -11.45 -6.99
C PHE A 55 5.54 -12.88 -6.84
N PHE A 56 4.72 -13.80 -6.30
CA PHE A 56 5.09 -15.20 -6.07
C PHE A 56 4.12 -16.14 -6.81
N PRO A 57 4.27 -16.31 -8.14
CA PRO A 57 3.36 -17.14 -8.93
C PRO A 57 3.48 -18.66 -8.63
N GLN A 58 4.56 -19.09 -7.99
CA GLN A 58 4.83 -20.50 -7.68
C GLN A 58 4.86 -20.75 -6.16
N GLY A 59 3.77 -20.44 -5.46
CA GLY A 59 3.61 -20.73 -4.03
C GLY A 59 2.31 -20.16 -3.45
N ASP A 60 2.04 -20.45 -2.18
CA ASP A 60 0.96 -19.80 -1.43
C ASP A 60 1.54 -18.87 -0.36
N PRO A 61 1.70 -17.56 -0.67
CA PRO A 61 2.23 -16.59 0.29
C PRO A 61 1.16 -16.14 1.31
N SER A 62 -0.02 -16.76 1.36
CA SER A 62 -1.14 -16.25 2.17
C SER A 62 -0.79 -16.11 3.65
N ASP A 63 -0.18 -17.14 4.26
CA ASP A 63 0.20 -17.11 5.69
C ASP A 63 1.29 -16.06 5.97
N PHE A 64 2.28 -15.97 5.08
CA PHE A 64 3.36 -15.00 5.20
C PHE A 64 2.85 -13.57 5.01
N ALA A 65 2.00 -13.34 4.01
CA ALA A 65 1.38 -12.05 3.75
C ALA A 65 0.48 -11.62 4.93
N SER A 66 -0.28 -12.55 5.52
CA SER A 66 -1.07 -12.31 6.73
C SER A 66 -0.19 -11.97 7.93
N PHE A 67 0.94 -12.65 8.10
CA PHE A 67 1.90 -12.33 9.16
C PHE A 67 2.52 -10.94 8.98
N VAL A 68 3.03 -10.65 7.78
CA VAL A 68 3.58 -9.34 7.41
C VAL A 68 2.53 -8.26 7.65
N PHE A 69 1.30 -8.43 7.16
CA PHE A 69 0.21 -7.46 7.38
C PHE A 69 -0.03 -7.18 8.87
N LYS A 70 -0.03 -8.20 9.73
CA LYS A 70 -0.21 -8.07 11.19
C LYS A 70 0.97 -7.38 11.88
N VAL A 71 2.20 -7.63 11.46
CA VAL A 71 3.41 -6.98 12.02
C VAL A 71 3.45 -5.50 11.67
N PHE A 72 3.00 -5.19 10.47
CA PHE A 72 3.05 -3.84 9.92
C PHE A 72 1.85 -2.98 10.39
N ASP A 73 0.68 -3.56 10.72
CA ASP A 73 -0.46 -2.83 11.28
C ASP A 73 -0.24 -2.40 12.76
N GLU A 74 0.61 -1.39 13.00
CA GLU A 74 0.96 -0.88 14.35
C GLU A 74 -0.26 -0.37 15.14
N ASN A 75 -1.34 0.06 14.47
CA ASN A 75 -2.54 0.57 15.12
C ASN A 75 -3.63 -0.50 15.35
N LYS A 76 -3.43 -1.77 14.96
CA LYS A 76 -4.44 -2.85 15.03
C LYS A 76 -5.82 -2.46 14.43
N VAL A 77 -5.84 -1.54 13.46
CA VAL A 77 -7.08 -1.07 12.82
C VAL A 77 -7.44 -1.95 11.62
N CYS A 78 -6.63 -2.97 11.30
CA CYS A 78 -6.82 -3.85 10.15
C CYS A 78 -6.81 -3.11 8.80
N PHE A 79 -6.20 -1.92 8.73
CA PHE A 79 -6.16 -1.10 7.52
C PHE A 79 -4.85 -0.31 7.44
N TRP A 80 -4.06 -0.63 6.42
CA TRP A 80 -2.90 0.16 6.04
C TRP A 80 -3.35 1.49 5.41
N ARG A 81 -3.24 2.58 6.17
CA ARG A 81 -3.28 3.94 5.66
C ARG A 81 -1.85 4.40 5.40
N ILE A 82 -1.56 4.78 4.16
CA ILE A 82 -0.35 5.54 3.84
C ILE A 82 -0.53 6.93 4.48
N CYS A 83 -0.06 7.07 5.73
CA CYS A 83 0.25 8.35 6.35
C CYS A 83 1.70 8.69 6.06
#